data_AF-A0A0Q4XIT4-F1
#
_entry.id   AF-A0A0Q4XIT4-F1
#
_cell.length_a   1.000
_cell.length_b   1.000
_cell.length_c   1.000
_cell.angle_alpha   90.00
_cell.angle_beta   90.00
_cell.angle_gamma   90.00
#
_symmetry.space_group_name_H-M   'P 1'
#
loop_
_entity.id
_entity.type
_entity.pdbx_description
1 polymer ?
#
loop_
_entity_poly.entity_id
_entity_poly.type
_entity_poly.pdbx_seq_one_letter_code
_entity_poly.pdbx_strand_id
1 'polypeptide(L)'
;MPNDRVYADTLAALVFNLDPMVAEMGAPLSAFLEGIHPEDRERAARTIAQSAEDGLSCVLEYRVCSADGVIRWILDRGRIDHDRAGRPTRGNGILIDITQMKRDEAACIHTATSVSNTPLERAAEHCLAVRQAIYELPPSVLHQMSDMLLLEIGRRLSGIAALERPGVTN
;
A
#
# COMPACT_ATOMS: atom_id res chain seq x y z
N MET A 1 9.87 14.15 -16.24
CA MET A 1 8.49 14.61 -16.58
C MET A 1 8.58 16.06 -17.05
N PRO A 2 7.87 16.49 -18.11
CA PRO A 2 7.94 17.87 -18.62
C PRO A 2 7.48 18.93 -17.61
N ASN A 3 6.74 18.51 -16.59
CA ASN A 3 6.31 19.36 -15.48
C ASN A 3 6.46 18.50 -14.22
N ASP A 4 7.58 18.65 -13.49
CA ASP A 4 7.85 17.97 -12.22
C ASP A 4 6.84 18.45 -11.16
N ARG A 5 5.60 17.96 -11.26
CA ARG A 5 4.45 18.41 -10.49
C ARG A 5 3.69 17.19 -10.01
N VAL A 6 3.68 17.00 -8.70
CA VAL A 6 2.90 16.00 -8.00
C VAL A 6 1.70 16.71 -7.38
N TYR A 7 0.52 16.19 -7.68
CA TYR A 7 -0.74 16.69 -7.16
C TYR A 7 -1.23 15.72 -6.09
N ALA A 8 -1.56 16.25 -4.92
CA ALA A 8 -2.03 15.45 -3.79
C ALA A 8 -3.20 16.16 -3.12
N ASP A 9 -4.08 15.38 -2.50
CA ASP A 9 -5.14 15.94 -1.66
C ASP A 9 -4.59 16.48 -0.34
N THR A 10 -5.45 17.15 0.42
CA THR A 10 -5.11 17.74 1.71
C THR A 10 -4.49 16.73 2.68
N LEU A 11 -5.02 15.49 2.74
CA LEU A 11 -4.55 14.50 3.70
C LEU A 11 -3.14 14.04 3.36
N ALA A 12 -2.89 13.73 2.08
CA ALA A 12 -1.57 13.39 1.58
C ALA A 12 -0.57 14.55 1.80
N ALA A 13 -0.95 15.80 1.50
CA ALA A 13 -0.08 16.96 1.72
C ALA A 13 0.38 17.07 3.19
N LEU A 14 -0.54 16.91 4.15
CA LEU A 14 -0.25 16.99 5.58
C LEU A 14 0.67 15.85 6.05
N VAL A 15 0.53 14.65 5.47
CA VAL A 15 1.42 13.53 5.77
C VAL A 15 2.87 13.91 5.47
N PHE A 16 3.13 14.57 4.33
CA PHE A 16 4.46 15.01 3.90
C PHE A 16 4.91 16.37 4.45
N ASN A 17 4.16 16.96 5.39
CA ASN A 17 4.44 18.29 5.92
C ASN A 17 4.46 19.39 4.83
N LEU A 18 3.56 19.25 3.84
CA LEU A 18 3.37 20.22 2.77
C LEU A 18 2.11 21.04 3.01
N ASP A 19 2.12 22.27 2.50
CA ASP A 19 0.92 23.11 2.43
C ASP A 19 -0.10 22.45 1.46
N PRO A 20 -1.31 22.11 1.93
CA PRO A 20 -2.37 21.53 1.10
C PRO A 20 -2.66 22.32 -0.17
N MET A 21 -2.66 23.66 -0.10
CA MET A 21 -2.92 24.49 -1.28
C MET A 21 -1.82 24.35 -2.32
N VAL A 22 -0.56 24.25 -1.89
CA VAL A 22 0.58 24.07 -2.79
C VAL A 22 0.56 22.68 -3.42
N ALA A 23 0.22 21.65 -2.64
CA ALA A 23 0.08 20.28 -3.13
C ALA A 23 -1.07 20.12 -4.14
N GLU A 24 -2.21 20.78 -3.92
CA GLU A 24 -3.34 20.78 -4.86
C GLU A 24 -3.04 21.54 -6.15
N MET A 25 -2.21 22.58 -6.11
CA MET A 25 -1.74 23.31 -7.30
C MET A 25 -0.57 22.61 -8.02
N GLY A 26 -0.06 21.52 -7.46
CA GLY A 26 1.09 20.78 -7.97
C GLY A 26 2.40 21.25 -7.34
N ALA A 27 2.90 20.47 -6.39
CA ALA A 27 4.21 20.67 -5.76
C ALA A 27 5.30 19.88 -6.49
N PRO A 28 6.58 20.31 -6.43
CA PRO A 28 7.66 19.54 -7.03
C PRO A 28 7.86 18.20 -6.29
N LEU A 29 8.32 17.16 -6.99
CA LEU A 29 8.55 15.85 -6.37
C LEU A 29 9.56 15.94 -5.22
N SER A 30 10.55 16.84 -5.34
CA SER A 30 11.53 17.09 -4.28
C SER A 30 10.89 17.49 -2.95
N ALA A 31 9.79 18.25 -2.97
CA ALA A 31 9.09 18.66 -1.74
C ALA A 31 8.48 17.45 -1.01
N PHE A 32 7.95 16.47 -1.74
CA PHE A 32 7.48 15.21 -1.15
C PHE A 32 8.65 14.36 -0.62
N LEU A 33 9.75 14.29 -1.36
CA LEU A 33 10.95 13.57 -0.92
C LEU A 33 11.55 14.17 0.38
N GLU A 34 11.44 15.48 0.58
CA GLU A 34 11.88 16.14 1.82
C GLU A 34 11.08 15.70 3.05
N GLY A 35 9.79 15.41 2.89
CA GLY A 35 8.96 14.84 3.95
C GLY A 35 9.30 13.39 4.32
N ILE A 36 9.95 12.65 3.43
CA ILE A 36 10.39 11.27 3.69
C ILE A 36 11.54 11.26 4.69
N HIS A 37 11.52 10.28 5.58
CA HIS A 37 12.57 10.03 6.57
C HIS A 37 13.95 9.96 5.88
N PRO A 38 15.00 10.59 6.43
CA PRO A 38 16.29 10.72 5.75
C PRO A 38 16.90 9.39 5.26
N GLU A 39 16.74 8.33 6.03
CA GLU A 39 17.23 6.98 5.69
C GLU A 39 16.51 6.34 4.50
N ASP A 40 15.26 6.72 4.25
CA ASP A 40 14.42 6.10 3.21
C ASP A 40 14.41 6.92 1.90
N ARG A 41 14.81 8.20 1.97
CA ARG A 41 14.71 9.18 0.88
C ARG A 41 15.41 8.76 -0.41
N GLU A 42 16.67 8.30 -0.31
CA GLU A 42 17.45 7.90 -1.48
C GLU A 42 16.85 6.66 -2.17
N ARG A 43 16.37 5.70 -1.37
CA ARG A 43 15.69 4.51 -1.89
C ARG A 43 14.39 4.91 -2.59
N ALA A 44 13.59 5.77 -1.97
CA ALA A 44 12.33 6.25 -2.54
C ALA A 44 12.54 6.97 -3.87
N ALA A 45 13.49 7.91 -3.93
CA ALA A 45 13.81 8.65 -5.14
C ALA A 45 14.22 7.72 -6.30
N ARG A 46 15.05 6.70 -6.01
CA ARG A 46 15.46 5.71 -7.03
C ARG A 46 14.29 4.88 -7.54
N THR A 47 13.43 4.37 -6.65
CA THR A 47 12.28 3.55 -7.05
C THR A 47 11.25 4.34 -7.86
N ILE A 48 11.01 5.61 -7.49
CA ILE A 48 10.12 6.50 -8.24
C ILE A 48 10.70 6.78 -9.64
N ALA A 49 12.01 7.06 -9.74
CA ALA A 49 12.68 7.28 -11.02
C ALA A 49 12.59 6.05 -11.94
N GLN A 50 12.88 4.85 -11.41
CA GLN A 50 12.76 3.60 -12.16
C GLN A 50 11.33 3.36 -12.64
N SER A 51 10.34 3.59 -11.77
CA SER A 51 8.93 3.42 -12.14
C SER A 51 8.50 4.40 -13.23
N ALA A 52 9.10 5.60 -13.26
CA ALA A 52 8.87 6.59 -14.31
C ALA A 52 9.50 6.20 -15.66
N GLU A 53 10.61 5.46 -15.64
CA GLU A 53 11.28 4.95 -16.84
C GLU A 53 10.56 3.72 -17.41
N ASP A 54 10.20 2.75 -16.55
CA ASP A 54 9.67 1.45 -16.97
C ASP A 54 8.14 1.45 -17.22
N GLY A 55 7.42 2.49 -16.77
CA GLY A 55 5.96 2.56 -16.86
C GLY A 55 5.21 1.52 -16.03
N LEU A 56 5.92 0.92 -15.06
CA LEU A 56 5.38 -0.07 -14.15
C LEU A 56 4.76 0.61 -12.91
N SER A 57 3.96 -0.17 -12.18
CA SER A 57 3.39 0.29 -10.92
C SER A 57 4.49 0.44 -9.87
N CYS A 58 4.63 1.64 -9.30
CA CYS A 58 5.45 1.89 -8.11
C CYS A 58 4.71 1.32 -6.89
N VAL A 59 5.38 0.44 -6.13
CA VAL A 59 4.92 -0.01 -4.81
C VAL A 59 6.09 0.17 -3.86
N LEU A 60 5.94 1.03 -2.86
CA LEU A 60 7.02 1.37 -1.95
C LEU A 60 6.50 1.59 -0.53
N GLU A 61 7.21 1.04 0.45
CA GLU A 61 7.00 1.32 1.87
C GLU A 61 8.13 2.22 2.39
N TYR A 62 7.79 3.33 3.03
CA TYR A 62 8.76 4.26 3.61
C TYR A 62 8.20 5.00 4.81
N ARG A 63 9.09 5.54 5.63
CA ARG A 63 8.74 6.40 6.74
C ARG A 63 8.61 7.84 6.28
N VAL A 64 7.60 8.54 6.78
CA VAL A 64 7.40 9.99 6.59
C VAL A 64 7.47 10.69 7.93
N CYS A 65 8.19 11.82 7.97
CA CYS A 65 8.25 12.71 9.12
C CYS A 65 7.09 13.71 9.01
N SER A 66 5.95 13.36 9.59
CA SER A 66 4.74 14.16 9.45
C SER A 66 4.81 15.46 10.25
N ALA A 67 3.94 16.42 9.89
CA ALA A 67 3.87 17.75 10.49
C ALA A 67 3.66 17.76 12.01
N ASP A 68 3.00 16.73 12.55
CA ASP A 68 2.77 16.55 13.98
C ASP A 68 3.97 15.92 14.73
N GLY A 69 5.10 15.71 14.04
CA GLY A 69 6.31 15.10 14.60
C GLY A 69 6.25 13.58 14.73
N VAL A 70 5.16 12.94 14.32
CA VAL A 70 5.01 11.48 14.37
C VAL A 70 5.56 10.86 13.08
N ILE A 71 6.44 9.87 13.25
CA ILE A 71 6.89 9.02 12.14
C ILE A 71 5.76 8.08 11.74
N ARG A 72 5.35 8.16 10.47
CA ARG A 72 4.34 7.28 9.88
C ARG A 72 4.96 6.36 8.86
N TRP A 73 4.55 5.10 8.84
CA TRP A 73 4.84 4.19 7.74
C TRP A 73 3.78 4.36 6.67
N ILE A 74 4.22 4.67 5.45
CA ILE A 74 3.35 4.87 4.30
C ILE A 74 3.65 3.78 3.28
N LEU A 75 2.59 3.14 2.78
CA LEU A 75 2.59 2.36 1.56
C LEU A 75 2.11 3.27 0.42
N ASP A 76 3.02 3.54 -0.50
CA ASP A 76 2.76 4.27 -1.73
C ASP A 76 2.55 3.27 -2.87
N ARG A 77 1.41 3.37 -3.54
CA ARG A 77 1.08 2.56 -4.71
C ARG A 77 0.59 3.44 -5.83
N GLY A 78 1.33 3.49 -6.94
CA GLY A 78 0.95 4.28 -8.10
C GLY A 78 1.41 3.68 -9.42
N ARG A 79 1.05 4.33 -10.52
CA ARG A 79 1.55 4.07 -11.88
C ARG A 79 1.84 5.40 -12.54
N ILE A 80 2.79 5.41 -13.46
CA ILE A 80 3.07 6.54 -14.34
C ILE A 80 2.63 6.17 -15.76
N ASP A 81 1.76 6.99 -16.34
CA ASP A 81 1.28 6.87 -17.71
C ASP A 81 2.21 7.64 -18.67
N HIS A 82 2.37 7.12 -19.89
CA HIS A 82 3.27 7.67 -20.91
C HIS A 82 2.51 8.10 -22.17
N ASP A 83 3.03 9.11 -22.89
CA ASP A 83 2.52 9.50 -24.20
C ASP A 83 2.96 8.53 -25.30
N ARG A 84 2.50 8.78 -26.54
CA ARG A 84 2.88 7.98 -27.72
C ARG A 84 4.37 7.99 -28.05
N ALA A 85 5.13 8.94 -27.50
CA ALA A 85 6.58 9.03 -27.66
C ALA A 85 7.34 8.39 -26.47
N GLY A 86 6.64 7.69 -25.56
CA GLY A 86 7.25 7.05 -24.40
C GLY A 86 7.66 8.05 -23.30
N ARG A 87 7.11 9.27 -23.29
CA ARG A 87 7.42 10.27 -22.26
C ARG A 87 6.39 10.21 -21.14
N PRO A 88 6.80 10.24 -19.86
CA PRO A 88 5.86 10.20 -18.75
C PRO A 88 4.99 11.47 -18.74
N THR A 89 3.68 11.27 -18.68
CA THR A 89 2.64 12.32 -18.76
C THR A 89 1.94 12.56 -17.42
N ARG A 90 1.63 11.50 -16.68
CA ARG A 90 0.86 11.60 -15.43
C ARG A 90 1.16 10.43 -14.51
N GLY A 91 1.42 10.71 -13.23
CA GLY A 91 1.38 9.70 -12.18
C GLY A 91 0.01 9.68 -11.50
N ASN A 92 -0.51 8.49 -11.19
CA ASN A 92 -1.71 8.32 -10.37
C ASN A 92 -1.47 7.21 -9.34
N GLY A 93 -1.86 7.44 -8.09
CA GLY A 93 -1.63 6.50 -7.01
C GLY A 93 -2.40 6.83 -5.74
N ILE A 94 -2.19 6.00 -4.73
CA ILE A 94 -2.74 6.15 -3.39
C ILE A 94 -1.63 6.00 -2.36
N LEU A 95 -1.79 6.71 -1.26
CA LEU A 95 -0.94 6.63 -0.08
C LEU A 95 -1.76 6.01 1.04
N ILE A 96 -1.25 4.95 1.66
CA ILE A 96 -1.93 4.24 2.73
C ILE A 96 -1.05 4.32 3.98
N ASP A 97 -1.58 4.89 5.07
CA ASP A 97 -0.92 4.83 6.37
C ASP A 97 -0.99 3.39 6.91
N ILE A 98 0.15 2.73 6.97
CA ILE A 98 0.33 1.36 7.48
C ILE A 98 1.05 1.36 8.83
N THR A 99 1.13 2.50 9.52
CA THR A 99 1.84 2.64 10.79
C THR A 99 1.32 1.68 11.84
N GLN A 100 -0.01 1.54 11.95
CA GLN A 100 -0.60 0.63 12.92
C GLN A 100 -0.26 -0.83 12.59
N MET A 101 -0.34 -1.22 11.32
CA MET A 101 0.04 -2.55 10.87
C MET A 101 1.50 -2.90 11.23
N LYS A 102 2.44 -1.96 11.03
CA LYS A 102 3.85 -2.15 11.42
C LYS A 102 4.05 -2.22 12.92
N ARG A 103 3.28 -1.46 13.71
CA ARG A 103 3.31 -1.55 15.19
C ARG A 103 2.80 -2.89 15.67
N ASP A 104 1.72 -3.39 15.09
CA ASP A 104 1.13 -4.68 15.44
C ASP A 104 2.06 -5.83 15.03
N GLU A 105 2.71 -5.75 13.86
CA GLU A 105 3.75 -6.69 13.44
C GLU A 105 4.93 -6.72 14.42
N ALA A 106 5.42 -5.55 14.83
CA ALA A 106 6.49 -5.43 15.82
C ALA A 106 6.09 -5.95 17.21
N ALA A 107 4.83 -5.76 17.62
CA ALA A 107 4.30 -6.26 18.88
C ALA A 107 4.13 -7.79 18.87
N CYS A 108 3.64 -8.36 17.76
CA CYS A 108 3.55 -9.81 17.58
C CYS A 108 4.91 -10.52 17.63
N ILE A 109 5.99 -9.84 17.19
CA ILE A 109 7.36 -10.36 17.33
C ILE A 109 7.81 -10.44 18.80
N HIS A 110 7.18 -9.68 19.72
CA HIS A 110 7.49 -9.69 21.16
C HIS A 110 6.58 -10.59 22.02
N THR A 111 5.43 -11.03 21.51
CA THR A 111 4.46 -11.87 22.25
C THR A 111 4.16 -13.20 21.56
N ALA A 112 5.18 -13.87 21.01
CA ALA A 112 4.99 -15.18 20.40
C ALA A 112 4.74 -16.28 21.46
N THR A 113 3.48 -16.42 21.87
CA THR A 113 2.88 -17.74 22.13
C THR A 113 2.13 -18.15 20.88
N SER A 114 2.75 -19.07 20.13
CA SER A 114 2.27 -19.95 19.06
C SER A 114 0.82 -19.83 18.53
N VAL A 115 0.66 -19.46 17.26
CA VAL A 115 -0.01 -20.27 16.20
C VAL A 115 0.63 -19.88 14.85
N SER A 116 1.25 -20.83 14.15
CA SER A 116 1.76 -20.60 12.78
C SER A 116 0.61 -20.56 11.78
N ASN A 117 -0.08 -19.42 11.66
CA ASN A 117 -1.02 -19.19 10.55
C ASN A 117 -0.20 -18.89 9.30
N THR A 118 -0.39 -19.67 8.23
CA THR A 118 0.16 -19.42 6.91
C THR A 118 -0.22 -18.01 6.43
N PRO A 119 0.55 -17.37 5.52
CA PRO A 119 0.19 -16.05 5.00
C PRO A 119 -1.23 -15.97 4.42
N LEU A 120 -1.73 -17.08 3.88
CA LEU A 120 -3.07 -17.16 3.31
C LEU A 120 -4.17 -17.27 4.37
N GLU A 121 -3.91 -17.96 5.48
CA GLU A 121 -4.81 -17.98 6.65
C GLU A 121 -4.90 -16.61 7.30
N ARG A 122 -3.77 -15.91 7.47
CA ARG A 122 -3.79 -14.51 7.95
C ARG A 122 -4.55 -13.58 7.00
N ALA A 123 -4.38 -13.75 5.69
CA ALA A 123 -5.15 -13.00 4.71
C ALA A 123 -6.66 -13.27 4.82
N ALA A 124 -7.07 -14.51 5.09
CA ALA A 124 -8.46 -14.87 5.32
C ALA A 124 -9.04 -14.17 6.56
N GLU A 125 -8.29 -14.19 7.67
CA GLU A 125 -8.66 -13.52 8.92
C GLU A 125 -8.86 -12.01 8.73
N HIS A 126 -7.89 -11.33 8.09
CA HIS A 126 -8.00 -9.91 7.79
C HIS A 126 -9.14 -9.59 6.81
N CYS A 127 -9.34 -10.41 5.78
CA CYS A 127 -10.43 -10.22 4.83
C CYS A 127 -11.81 -10.38 5.49
N LEU A 128 -11.93 -11.31 6.46
CA LEU A 128 -13.15 -11.49 7.22
C LEU A 128 -13.46 -10.27 8.11
N ALA A 129 -12.45 -9.71 8.78
CA ALA A 129 -12.60 -8.48 9.56
C ALA A 129 -13.04 -7.29 8.69
N VAL A 130 -12.42 -7.11 7.51
CA VAL A 130 -12.80 -6.09 6.54
C VAL A 130 -14.25 -6.26 6.07
N ARG A 131 -14.65 -7.49 5.73
CA ARG A 131 -16.02 -7.80 5.32
C ARG A 131 -17.01 -7.43 6.43
N GLN A 132 -16.73 -7.79 7.69
CA GLN A 132 -17.63 -7.47 8.80
C GLN A 132 -17.86 -5.97 8.94
N ALA A 133 -16.80 -5.15 8.90
CA ALA A 133 -16.91 -3.69 8.95
C ALA A 133 -17.68 -3.11 7.75
N ILE A 134 -17.49 -3.66 6.55
CA ILE A 134 -18.22 -3.23 5.34
C ILE A 134 -19.73 -3.47 5.49
N TYR A 135 -20.13 -4.56 6.14
CA TYR A 135 -21.55 -4.91 6.33
C TYR A 135 -22.29 -4.01 7.34
N GLU A 136 -21.58 -3.17 8.09
CA GLU A 136 -22.17 -2.11 8.92
C GLU A 136 -22.53 -0.86 8.10
N LEU A 137 -22.05 -0.77 6.85
CA LEU A 137 -22.28 0.36 5.95
C LEU A 137 -23.47 0.10 5.00
N PRO A 138 -24.04 1.15 4.38
CA PRO A 138 -25.02 0.98 3.31
C PRO A 138 -24.49 0.11 2.16
N PRO A 139 -25.37 -0.64 1.46
CA PRO A 139 -24.98 -1.51 0.36
C PRO A 139 -24.16 -0.77 -0.71
N SER A 140 -23.00 -1.34 -1.06
CA SER A 140 -22.05 -0.76 -2.01
C SER A 140 -21.20 -1.84 -2.68
N VAL A 141 -20.44 -1.46 -3.72
CA VAL A 141 -19.50 -2.35 -4.42
C VAL A 141 -18.49 -3.03 -3.49
N LEU A 142 -18.21 -2.43 -2.33
CA LEU A 142 -17.29 -2.98 -1.33
C LEU A 142 -17.76 -4.33 -0.80
N HIS A 143 -19.08 -4.55 -0.67
CA HIS A 143 -19.63 -5.84 -0.23
C HIS A 143 -19.29 -6.95 -1.23
N GLN A 144 -19.50 -6.67 -2.52
CA GLN A 144 -19.19 -7.63 -3.59
C GLN A 144 -17.68 -7.90 -3.66
N MET A 145 -16.85 -6.87 -3.48
CA MET A 145 -15.40 -7.00 -3.49
C MET A 145 -14.88 -7.82 -2.31
N SER A 146 -15.38 -7.58 -1.09
CA SER A 146 -14.99 -8.35 0.09
C SER A 146 -15.39 -9.82 -0.02
N ASP A 147 -16.57 -10.09 -0.58
CA ASP A 147 -17.08 -11.46 -0.73
C ASP A 147 -16.28 -12.25 -1.79
N MET A 148 -15.98 -11.60 -2.92
CA MET A 148 -15.17 -12.21 -3.98
C MET A 148 -13.73 -12.47 -3.52
N LEU A 149 -13.13 -11.56 -2.75
CA LEU A 149 -11.80 -11.75 -2.20
C LEU A 149 -11.76 -12.92 -1.22
N LEU A 150 -12.73 -13.01 -0.31
CA LEU A 150 -12.83 -14.11 0.65
C LEU A 150 -13.02 -15.46 -0.05
N LEU A 151 -13.83 -15.50 -1.11
CA LEU A 151 -14.05 -16.69 -1.92
C LEU A 151 -12.75 -17.19 -2.58
N GLU A 152 -11.98 -16.28 -3.17
CA GLU A 152 -10.71 -16.62 -3.84
C GLU A 152 -9.65 -17.09 -2.84
N ILE A 153 -9.58 -16.47 -1.66
CA ILE A 153 -8.71 -16.94 -0.57
C ILE A 153 -9.10 -18.36 -0.15
N GLY A 154 -10.39 -18.64 0.03
CA GLY A 154 -10.88 -19.98 0.37
C GLY A 154 -10.54 -21.05 -0.67
N ARG A 155 -10.62 -20.72 -1.97
CA ARG A 155 -10.22 -21.63 -3.06
C ARG A 155 -8.74 -21.99 -2.98
N ARG A 156 -7.87 -21.01 -2.72
CA ARG A 156 -6.43 -21.24 -2.59
C ARG A 156 -6.08 -22.05 -1.34
N LEU A 157 -6.77 -21.83 -0.21
CA LEU A 157 -6.61 -22.65 0.99
C LEU A 157 -7.00 -24.10 0.73
N SER A 158 -8.12 -24.31 0.02
CA SER A 158 -8.60 -25.64 -0.36
C SER A 158 -7.65 -26.33 -1.34
N GLY A 159 -7.03 -25.58 -2.25
CA GLY A 159 -6.02 -26.08 -3.18
C GLY A 159 -4.72 -26.50 -2.49
N ILE A 160 -4.27 -25.77 -1.46
CA ILE A 160 -3.08 -26.12 -0.67
C ILE A 160 -3.33 -27.38 0.18
N ALA A 161 -4.49 -27.47 0.84
CA ALA A 161 -4.86 -28.64 1.63
C ALA A 161 -5.00 -29.94 0.79
N ALA A 162 -5.23 -29.83 -0.52
CA ALA A 162 -5.28 -30.96 -1.43
C ALA A 162 -3.88 -31.49 -1.84
N LEU A 163 -2.84 -30.65 -1.79
CA LEU A 163 -1.46 -31.01 -2.13
C LEU A 163 -0.72 -31.71 -0.97
N GLU A 164 -1.19 -31.54 0.27
CA GLU A 164 -0.60 -32.15 1.48
C GLU A 164 -1.16 -33.53 1.83
N ARG A 165 -1.95 -34.17 0.96
CA ARG A 165 -2.39 -35.57 1.17
C ARG A 165 -1.40 -36.54 0.53
N PRO A 166 -0.47 -37.17 1.28
CA PRO A 166 0.33 -38.28 0.76
C PRO A 166 -0.59 -39.42 0.34
N GLY A 167 -0.33 -39.97 -0.85
CA GLY A 167 -1.12 -41.01 -1.47
C GLY A 167 -1.34 -42.21 -0.55
N VAL A 168 -2.61 -42.55 -0.32
CA VAL A 168 -2.98 -43.89 0.11
C VAL A 168 -2.87 -44.78 -1.11
N THR A 169 -1.70 -45.40 -1.30
CA THR A 169 -1.56 -46.61 -2.12
C THR A 169 -1.74 -47.82 -1.21
N ASN A 170 -2.80 -48.58 -1.45
CA ASN A 170 -2.86 -50.01 -1.12
C ASN A 170 -2.98 -50.76 -2.44
#